data_AF-A0A925XP97-F1
#
_entry.id   AF-A0A925XP97-F1
#
_cell.length_a   1.000
_cell.length_b   1.000
_cell.length_c   1.000
_cell.angle_alpha   90.00
_cell.angle_beta   90.00
_cell.angle_gamma   90.00
#
_symmetry.space_group_name_H-M   'P 1'
#
loop_
_entity.id
_entity.type
_entity.pdbx_description
1 polymer ?
#
loop_
_entity_poly.entity_id
_entity_poly.type
_entity_poly.pdbx_seq_one_letter_code
_entity_poly.pdbx_strand_id
1 'polypeptide(L)'
;MTAEVRRLQEDARREQNWKRWGPYLAERQWGTVREDYSEDGSSWDHFSHDQARSRAYRWGEDGLLGITDREGRLCFALALWNGQDPILKERMFGLTNSEGNHGEDVKEYYFYLDSTPTHSYMKALYKYPQAEYPYVRLVEENARRGLAEREFELVDTGIFDEDRYFDVGVEYAKAAPDDILIRITIANRGPESASLHVLPTLWFKNTWSWGRTGEGYWPKPSIERTAGDVLVATHSTLGQFCLALDSASGTEPELLFTDNETNL
;
A
#
# COMPACT_ATOMS: atom_id res chain seq x y z
N MET A 1 35.01 -1.90 -0.71
CA MET A 1 33.80 -1.07 -0.53
C MET A 1 32.62 -1.85 -1.10
N THR A 2 31.58 -2.08 -0.32
CA THR A 2 30.36 -2.77 -0.81
C THR A 2 29.59 -1.87 -1.77
N ALA A 3 28.70 -2.45 -2.59
CA ALA A 3 27.83 -1.67 -3.47
C ALA A 3 27.03 -0.61 -2.69
N GLU A 4 26.52 -0.97 -1.51
CA GLU A 4 25.73 -0.04 -0.69
C GLU A 4 26.53 1.16 -0.17
N VAL A 5 27.77 0.94 0.27
CA VAL A 5 28.63 2.05 0.73
C VAL A 5 28.92 3.01 -0.41
N ARG A 6 29.08 2.52 -1.65
CA ARG A 6 29.22 3.37 -2.84
C ARG A 6 27.96 4.19 -3.08
N ARG A 7 26.77 3.57 -3.06
CA ARG A 7 25.49 4.27 -3.26
C ARG A 7 25.27 5.37 -2.21
N LEU A 8 25.59 5.09 -0.95
CA LEU A 8 25.52 6.08 0.14
C LEU A 8 26.45 7.28 -0.10
N GLN A 9 27.65 7.06 -0.64
CA GLN A 9 28.56 8.14 -0.99
C GLN A 9 28.11 8.95 -2.20
N GLU A 10 27.53 8.30 -3.21
CA GLU A 10 26.92 8.96 -4.37
C GLU A 10 25.71 9.82 -3.94
N ASP A 11 24.87 9.30 -3.04
CA ASP A 11 23.72 10.01 -2.45
C ASP A 11 24.18 11.22 -1.61
N ALA A 12 25.17 11.03 -0.72
CA ALA A 12 25.73 12.11 0.11
C ALA A 12 26.36 13.23 -0.72
N ARG A 13 27.00 12.88 -1.85
CA ARG A 13 27.57 13.84 -2.81
C ARG A 13 26.53 14.41 -3.78
N ARG A 14 25.27 13.96 -3.71
CA ARG A 14 24.17 14.32 -4.62
C ARG A 14 24.46 14.02 -6.09
N GLU A 15 25.26 12.98 -6.34
CA GLU A 15 25.57 12.49 -7.69
C GLU A 15 24.44 11.60 -8.23
N GLN A 16 23.82 10.81 -7.35
CA GLN A 16 22.72 9.91 -7.68
C GLN A 16 21.70 9.94 -6.53
N ASN A 17 20.42 10.10 -6.85
CA ASN A 17 19.36 10.23 -5.86
C ASN A 17 18.79 8.86 -5.46
N TRP A 18 19.62 8.00 -4.86
CA TRP A 18 19.24 6.63 -4.55
C TRP A 18 18.01 6.53 -3.64
N LYS A 19 17.83 7.50 -2.73
CA LYS A 19 16.68 7.59 -1.81
C LYS A 19 15.47 8.32 -2.41
N ARG A 20 15.41 8.51 -3.73
CA ARG A 20 14.22 9.09 -4.36
C ARG A 20 13.01 8.21 -4.15
N TRP A 21 13.16 6.91 -4.33
CA TRP A 21 12.10 5.91 -4.21
C TRP A 21 12.31 5.05 -2.98
N GLY A 22 11.24 4.77 -2.25
CA GLY A 22 11.30 3.96 -1.04
C GLY A 22 9.91 3.61 -0.52
N PRO A 23 9.85 2.93 0.64
CA PRO A 23 8.61 2.51 1.27
C PRO A 23 8.05 3.70 2.06
N TYR A 24 7.71 4.78 1.35
CA TYR A 24 7.23 6.03 1.93
C TYR A 24 5.70 6.15 1.91
N LEU A 25 5.01 5.17 1.33
CA LEU A 25 3.56 5.04 1.46
C LEU A 25 3.26 4.60 2.87
N ALA A 26 2.27 5.25 3.48
CA ALA A 26 1.65 4.68 4.66
C ALA A 26 0.89 3.43 4.22
N GLU A 27 0.82 2.42 5.08
CA GLU A 27 -0.06 1.25 4.86
C GLU A 27 -1.32 1.36 5.72
N ARG A 28 -1.46 2.50 6.42
CA ARG A 28 -2.54 2.91 7.32
C ARG A 28 -2.55 4.44 7.43
N GLN A 29 -3.04 5.11 6.41
CA GLN A 29 -3.13 6.58 6.35
C GLN A 29 -4.48 7.11 6.87
N TRP A 30 -5.45 6.23 7.04
CA TRP A 30 -6.77 6.53 7.59
C TRP A 30 -6.75 6.70 9.12
N GLY A 31 -7.74 7.40 9.67
CA GLY A 31 -7.84 7.66 11.11
C GLY A 31 -6.72 8.55 11.66
N THR A 32 -6.24 9.52 10.87
CA THR A 32 -5.10 10.38 11.25
C THR A 32 -5.49 11.85 11.37
N VAL A 33 -4.77 12.58 12.24
CA VAL A 33 -4.88 14.05 12.41
C VAL A 33 -4.71 14.86 11.13
N ARG A 34 -4.06 14.30 10.11
CA ARG A 34 -3.81 15.02 8.85
C ARG A 34 -5.06 15.08 7.99
N GLU A 35 -5.89 14.04 8.02
CA GLU A 35 -7.10 13.92 7.21
C GLU A 35 -8.37 14.33 7.99
N ASP A 36 -8.20 14.96 9.16
CA ASP A 36 -9.30 15.43 9.98
C ASP A 36 -9.85 16.77 9.52
N TYR A 37 -11.15 16.75 9.19
CA TYR A 37 -11.95 17.92 8.86
C TYR A 37 -13.25 17.94 9.66
N SER A 38 -13.31 17.19 10.77
CA SER A 38 -14.44 17.19 11.69
C SER A 38 -14.59 18.54 12.40
N GLU A 39 -15.83 18.90 12.72
CA GLU A 39 -16.11 20.14 13.45
C GLU A 39 -15.77 20.03 14.94
N ASP A 40 -15.73 18.81 15.47
CA ASP A 40 -15.56 18.49 16.90
C ASP A 40 -14.15 18.00 17.25
N GLY A 41 -13.26 17.83 16.26
CA GLY A 41 -11.88 17.38 16.47
C GLY A 41 -11.75 15.87 16.68
N SER A 42 -12.71 15.07 16.20
CA SER A 42 -12.65 13.61 16.23
C SER A 42 -11.73 13.07 15.11
N SER A 43 -10.43 13.35 15.21
CA SER A 43 -9.51 13.08 14.09
C SER A 43 -9.30 11.61 13.74
N TRP A 44 -9.58 10.70 14.66
CA TRP A 44 -9.37 9.26 14.50
C TRP A 44 -10.60 8.59 13.88
N ASP A 45 -11.77 9.21 13.99
CA ASP A 45 -13.03 8.65 13.49
C ASP A 45 -13.54 9.36 12.22
N HIS A 46 -13.06 10.58 11.92
CA HIS A 46 -13.53 11.37 10.78
C HIS A 46 -13.26 10.69 9.43
N PHE A 47 -12.06 10.17 9.22
CA PHE A 47 -11.63 9.49 8.00
C PHE A 47 -11.39 8.02 8.30
N SER A 48 -12.47 7.24 8.42
CA SER A 48 -12.40 5.83 8.81
C SER A 48 -11.80 4.94 7.73
N HIS A 49 -11.41 3.71 8.09
CA HIS A 49 -11.00 2.67 7.14
C HIS A 49 -12.07 2.42 6.06
N ASP A 50 -13.36 2.50 6.39
CA ASP A 50 -14.43 2.31 5.41
C ASP A 50 -14.47 3.43 4.36
N GLN A 51 -14.23 4.68 4.77
CA GLN A 51 -14.16 5.80 3.84
C GLN A 51 -12.86 5.82 3.03
N ALA A 52 -11.77 5.29 3.60
CA ALA A 52 -10.44 5.26 3.01
C ALA A 52 -10.35 4.54 1.65
N ARG A 53 -11.32 3.68 1.33
CA ARG A 53 -11.42 3.00 0.03
C ARG A 53 -12.12 3.81 -1.06
N SER A 54 -12.82 4.88 -0.65
CA SER A 54 -13.67 5.68 -1.53
C SER A 54 -13.31 7.16 -1.53
N ARG A 55 -12.37 7.60 -0.69
CA ARG A 55 -11.96 9.01 -0.62
C ARG A 55 -10.50 9.17 -1.01
N ALA A 56 -10.23 10.12 -1.90
CA ALA A 56 -8.87 10.53 -2.20
C ALA A 56 -8.23 11.21 -0.98
N TYR A 57 -6.98 10.86 -0.69
CA TYR A 57 -6.20 11.45 0.40
C TYR A 57 -5.68 12.84 0.00
N ARG A 58 -5.62 13.76 0.96
CA ARG A 58 -5.16 15.12 0.69
C ARG A 58 -3.68 15.32 1.00
N TRP A 59 -3.19 14.73 2.08
CA TRP A 59 -1.85 15.01 2.59
C TRP A 59 -0.88 13.83 2.49
N GLY A 60 -1.41 12.63 2.26
CA GLY A 60 -0.63 11.41 2.08
C GLY A 60 -1.20 10.56 0.96
N GLU A 61 -0.79 9.30 0.95
CA GLU A 61 -1.36 8.22 0.17
C GLU A 61 -1.19 6.94 1.00
N ASP A 62 -2.03 5.95 0.71
CA ASP A 62 -2.01 4.64 1.38
C ASP A 62 -1.76 3.54 0.35
N GLY A 63 -1.04 2.47 0.71
CA GLY A 63 -0.83 1.36 -0.22
C GLY A 63 -0.06 0.19 0.38
N LEU A 64 -0.72 -0.98 0.40
CA LEU A 64 -0.18 -2.24 0.91
C LEU A 64 1.10 -2.66 0.18
N LEU A 65 2.17 -2.86 0.96
CA LEU A 65 3.51 -3.22 0.53
C LEU A 65 4.10 -2.27 -0.54
N GLY A 66 3.65 -1.02 -0.58
CA GLY A 66 3.92 -0.10 -1.68
C GLY A 66 5.20 0.72 -1.57
N ILE A 67 5.53 1.38 -2.68
CA ILE A 67 6.59 2.38 -2.79
C ILE A 67 6.07 3.68 -3.41
N THR A 68 6.72 4.77 -3.09
CA THR A 68 6.50 6.05 -3.77
C THR A 68 7.80 6.84 -3.82
N ASP A 69 7.83 7.88 -4.65
CA ASP A 69 8.91 8.85 -4.58
C ASP A 69 8.80 9.64 -3.26
N ARG A 70 9.91 10.21 -2.76
CA ARG A 70 9.96 10.88 -1.45
C ARG A 70 9.02 12.07 -1.26
N GLU A 71 8.37 12.55 -2.31
CA GLU A 71 7.34 13.60 -2.25
C GLU A 71 5.91 13.04 -2.34
N GLY A 72 5.75 11.72 -2.45
CA GLY A 72 4.46 11.04 -2.51
C GLY A 72 3.66 11.44 -3.75
N ARG A 73 4.26 11.42 -4.94
CA ARG A 73 3.63 11.87 -6.19
C ARG A 73 3.17 10.70 -7.02
N LEU A 74 4.07 9.77 -7.34
CA LEU A 74 3.77 8.55 -8.08
C LEU A 74 3.93 7.36 -7.14
N CYS A 75 2.88 6.56 -7.05
CA CYS A 75 2.71 5.51 -6.06
C CYS A 75 2.52 4.18 -6.78
N PHE A 76 3.10 3.13 -6.21
CA PHE A 76 2.88 1.76 -6.63
C PHE A 76 2.62 0.89 -5.41
N ALA A 77 1.59 0.06 -5.42
CA ALA A 77 1.25 -0.86 -4.33
C ALA A 77 0.41 -2.03 -4.84
N LEU A 78 0.08 -2.97 -3.94
CA LEU A 78 -0.79 -4.09 -4.25
C LEU A 78 -2.22 -3.84 -3.78
N ALA A 79 -3.16 -4.22 -4.63
CA ALA A 79 -4.55 -4.52 -4.29
C ALA A 79 -4.80 -6.03 -4.47
N LEU A 80 -5.43 -6.65 -3.49
CA LEU A 80 -5.67 -8.10 -3.46
C LEU A 80 -7.14 -8.40 -3.23
N TRP A 81 -7.63 -9.51 -3.80
CA TRP A 81 -8.98 -10.00 -3.48
C TRP A 81 -9.05 -11.52 -3.52
N ASN A 82 -9.40 -12.13 -2.39
CA ASN A 82 -9.54 -13.59 -2.23
C ASN A 82 -10.87 -14.13 -2.78
N GLY A 83 -11.74 -13.27 -3.33
CA GLY A 83 -13.07 -13.66 -3.82
C GLY A 83 -14.14 -13.76 -2.73
N GLN A 84 -13.77 -13.58 -1.47
CA GLN A 84 -14.65 -13.66 -0.30
C GLN A 84 -14.82 -12.32 0.41
N ASP A 85 -13.76 -11.51 0.45
CA ASP A 85 -13.77 -10.22 1.13
C ASP A 85 -14.78 -9.26 0.48
N PRO A 86 -15.46 -8.43 1.28
CA PRO A 86 -16.40 -7.43 0.78
C PRO A 86 -15.69 -6.24 0.10
N ILE A 87 -14.36 -6.16 0.21
CA ILE A 87 -13.53 -5.07 -0.29
C ILE A 87 -12.23 -5.61 -0.90
N LEU A 88 -11.58 -4.79 -1.72
CA LEU A 88 -10.18 -5.03 -2.09
C LEU A 88 -9.28 -4.78 -0.87
N LYS A 89 -8.31 -5.66 -0.66
CA LYS A 89 -7.27 -5.50 0.34
C LYS A 89 -6.12 -4.67 -0.24
N GLU A 90 -6.21 -3.37 -0.01
CA GLU A 90 -5.28 -2.36 -0.57
C GLU A 90 -4.47 -1.63 0.50
N ARG A 91 -4.84 -1.83 1.77
CA ARG A 91 -4.25 -1.19 2.96
C ARG A 91 -4.47 -2.08 4.19
N MET A 92 -3.75 -1.79 5.25
CA MET A 92 -3.91 -2.49 6.53
C MET A 92 -5.19 -2.04 7.21
N PHE A 93 -5.89 -3.02 7.77
CA PHE A 93 -6.99 -2.82 8.69
C PHE A 93 -6.47 -2.78 10.13
N GLY A 94 -7.24 -2.13 10.99
CA GLY A 94 -7.01 -2.10 12.41
C GLY A 94 -8.09 -1.31 13.13
N LEU A 95 -7.82 -1.01 14.39
CA LEU A 95 -8.73 -0.36 15.31
C LEU A 95 -8.24 1.06 15.60
N THR A 96 -9.15 2.03 15.69
CA THR A 96 -8.86 3.35 16.24
C THR A 96 -8.65 3.27 17.76
N ASN A 97 -8.25 4.39 18.37
CA ASN A 97 -8.08 4.47 19.82
C ASN A 97 -9.34 4.16 20.62
N SER A 98 -10.53 4.41 20.06
CA SER A 98 -11.81 4.16 20.72
C SER A 98 -12.30 2.72 20.52
N GLU A 99 -11.80 2.03 19.51
CA GLU A 99 -12.19 0.66 19.15
C GLU A 99 -11.34 -0.40 19.86
N GLY A 100 -10.05 -0.11 20.12
CA GLY A 100 -9.12 -1.03 20.79
C GLY A 100 -9.12 -0.86 22.32
N ASN A 101 -9.06 -1.98 23.05
CA ASN A 101 -8.96 -1.96 24.51
C ASN A 101 -7.61 -1.42 25.01
N HIS A 102 -6.56 -1.41 24.18
CA HIS A 102 -5.27 -0.77 24.48
C HIS A 102 -4.91 0.35 23.49
N GLY A 103 -5.89 0.87 22.75
CA GLY A 103 -5.74 1.98 21.81
C GLY A 103 -5.63 1.52 20.35
N GLU A 104 -4.97 2.34 19.53
CA GLU A 104 -4.77 2.07 18.11
C GLU A 104 -3.98 0.77 17.88
N ASP A 105 -4.53 -0.13 17.07
CA ASP A 105 -3.92 -1.44 16.84
C ASP A 105 -4.14 -1.94 15.40
N VAL A 106 -3.10 -2.48 14.76
CA VAL A 106 -3.15 -3.02 13.39
C VAL A 106 -3.44 -4.50 13.46
N LYS A 107 -4.53 -4.96 12.83
CA LYS A 107 -4.98 -6.36 12.93
C LYS A 107 -4.45 -7.23 11.79
N GLU A 108 -3.23 -6.97 11.32
CA GLU A 108 -2.65 -7.63 10.14
C GLU A 108 -1.39 -8.40 10.48
N TYR A 109 -1.07 -9.42 9.68
CA TYR A 109 0.22 -10.10 9.72
C TYR A 109 1.08 -9.74 8.51
N TYR A 110 2.04 -8.86 8.75
CA TYR A 110 2.97 -8.34 7.74
C TYR A 110 4.38 -8.25 8.32
N PHE A 111 5.37 -8.37 7.45
CA PHE A 111 6.78 -8.43 7.84
C PHE A 111 7.64 -7.72 6.82
N TYR A 112 8.39 -6.70 7.26
CA TYR A 112 9.49 -6.14 6.47
C TYR A 112 10.72 -7.00 6.68
N LEU A 113 11.11 -7.74 5.64
CA LEU A 113 12.13 -8.78 5.73
C LEU A 113 13.53 -8.25 5.45
N ASP A 114 13.67 -7.27 4.55
CA ASP A 114 14.95 -6.65 4.22
C ASP A 114 14.75 -5.23 3.66
N SER A 115 15.69 -4.33 3.96
CA SER A 115 15.76 -3.00 3.36
C SER A 115 17.17 -2.42 3.52
N THR A 116 17.84 -2.18 2.41
CA THR A 116 19.12 -1.44 2.42
C THR A 116 18.91 0.05 2.74
N PRO A 117 19.90 0.76 3.33
CA PRO A 117 19.80 2.19 3.65
C PRO A 117 19.43 3.12 2.48
N THR A 118 19.74 2.73 1.24
CA THR A 118 19.38 3.45 0.01
C THR A 118 18.12 2.93 -0.66
N HIS A 119 17.43 1.98 -0.03
CA HIS A 119 16.29 1.24 -0.60
C HIS A 119 16.62 0.65 -1.98
N SER A 120 17.89 0.28 -2.20
CA SER A 120 18.34 -0.37 -3.43
C SER A 120 17.90 -1.83 -3.51
N TYR A 121 17.62 -2.44 -2.36
CA TYR A 121 16.83 -3.65 -2.22
C TYR A 121 15.85 -3.48 -1.06
N MET A 122 14.62 -3.95 -1.24
CA MET A 122 13.57 -4.03 -0.23
C MET A 122 12.78 -5.33 -0.42
N LYS A 123 12.37 -5.94 0.69
CA LYS A 123 11.55 -7.15 0.70
C LYS A 123 10.53 -7.11 1.82
N ALA A 124 9.28 -7.41 1.49
CA ALA A 124 8.21 -7.53 2.46
C ALA A 124 7.33 -8.74 2.19
N LEU A 125 6.61 -9.18 3.22
CA LEU A 125 5.68 -10.30 3.20
C LEU A 125 4.39 -9.89 3.91
N TYR A 126 3.25 -10.16 3.28
CA TYR A 126 1.93 -10.02 3.88
C TYR A 126 1.20 -11.38 3.86
N LYS A 127 0.48 -11.70 4.94
CA LYS A 127 -0.32 -12.93 5.04
C LYS A 127 -1.79 -12.61 4.80
N TYR A 128 -2.33 -13.10 3.71
CA TYR A 128 -3.71 -12.83 3.32
C TYR A 128 -4.59 -14.09 3.44
N PRO A 129 -5.60 -14.11 4.33
CA PRO A 129 -6.52 -15.24 4.44
C PRO A 129 -7.26 -15.60 3.14
N GLN A 130 -7.55 -16.89 2.97
CA GLN A 130 -8.44 -17.36 1.89
C GLN A 130 -9.93 -17.16 2.21
N ALA A 131 -10.28 -17.18 3.50
CA ALA A 131 -11.62 -16.87 3.98
C ALA A 131 -11.86 -15.35 4.07
N GLU A 132 -13.13 -14.96 4.18
CA GLU A 132 -13.51 -13.56 4.43
C GLU A 132 -12.80 -13.03 5.68
N TYR A 133 -12.15 -11.89 5.55
CA TYR A 133 -11.44 -11.25 6.62
C TYR A 133 -12.42 -10.76 7.72
N PRO A 134 -12.16 -11.02 9.02
CA PRO A 134 -13.15 -10.93 10.08
C PRO A 134 -13.27 -9.52 10.68
N TYR A 135 -13.47 -8.51 9.82
CA TYR A 135 -13.50 -7.09 10.19
C TYR A 135 -14.43 -6.79 11.39
N VAL A 136 -15.70 -7.19 11.28
CA VAL A 136 -16.73 -6.91 12.31
C VAL A 136 -16.38 -7.58 13.63
N ARG A 137 -15.95 -8.84 13.59
CA ARG A 137 -15.61 -9.60 14.81
C ARG A 137 -14.42 -8.96 15.54
N LEU A 138 -13.41 -8.47 14.82
CA LEU A 138 -12.27 -7.78 15.40
C LEU A 138 -12.68 -6.52 16.15
N VAL A 139 -13.56 -5.70 15.55
CA VAL A 139 -14.07 -4.48 16.20
C VAL A 139 -14.93 -4.82 17.41
N GLU A 140 -15.93 -5.69 17.25
CA GLU A 140 -16.90 -5.99 18.31
C GLU A 140 -16.26 -6.63 19.55
N GLU A 141 -15.33 -7.56 19.34
CA GLU A 141 -14.71 -8.29 20.45
C GLU A 141 -13.74 -7.40 21.22
N ASN A 142 -12.93 -6.57 20.54
CA ASN A 142 -12.03 -5.64 21.21
C ASN A 142 -12.80 -4.55 21.97
N ALA A 143 -13.93 -4.06 21.42
CA ALA A 143 -14.78 -3.09 22.10
C ALA A 143 -15.44 -3.62 23.39
N ARG A 144 -15.61 -4.95 23.51
CA ARG A 144 -16.17 -5.60 24.72
C ARG A 144 -15.13 -5.80 25.82
N ARG A 145 -13.83 -5.76 25.49
CA ARG A 145 -12.75 -6.08 26.42
C ARG A 145 -12.32 -4.87 27.24
N GLY A 146 -12.03 -5.10 28.51
CA GLY A 146 -11.47 -4.09 29.40
C GLY A 146 -9.94 -3.98 29.30
N LEU A 147 -9.38 -2.95 29.95
CA LEU A 147 -7.92 -2.72 30.03
C LEU A 147 -7.14 -3.90 30.66
N ALA A 148 -7.81 -4.72 31.46
CA ALA A 148 -7.20 -5.88 32.14
C ALA A 148 -7.13 -7.13 31.25
N GLU A 149 -7.83 -7.15 30.12
CA GLU A 149 -7.86 -8.26 29.18
C GLU A 149 -6.82 -8.04 28.08
N ARG A 150 -6.39 -9.12 27.41
CA ARG A 150 -5.51 -9.02 26.25
C ARG A 150 -6.31 -8.56 25.04
N GLU A 151 -5.65 -7.85 24.12
CA GLU A 151 -6.18 -7.58 22.79
C GLU A 151 -6.64 -8.87 22.11
N PHE A 152 -7.73 -8.80 21.36
CA PHE A 152 -8.21 -9.89 20.52
C PHE A 152 -7.57 -9.76 19.14
N GLU A 153 -6.69 -10.68 18.81
CA GLU A 153 -5.88 -10.64 17.59
C GLU A 153 -6.53 -11.37 16.42
N LEU A 154 -6.05 -11.07 15.20
CA LEU A 154 -6.51 -11.77 14.00
C LEU A 154 -6.33 -13.29 14.12
N VAL A 155 -5.24 -13.77 14.72
CA VAL A 155 -5.05 -15.22 14.93
C VAL A 155 -6.10 -15.83 15.88
N ASP A 156 -6.58 -15.08 16.87
CA ASP A 156 -7.58 -15.56 17.83
C ASP A 156 -8.96 -15.79 17.18
N THR A 157 -9.14 -15.29 15.96
CA THR A 157 -10.35 -15.57 15.18
C THR A 157 -10.41 -17.01 14.67
N GLY A 158 -9.26 -17.71 14.65
CA GLY A 158 -9.11 -19.04 14.04
C GLY A 158 -8.91 -19.02 12.53
N ILE A 159 -8.78 -17.83 11.91
CA ILE A 159 -8.70 -17.69 10.45
C ILE A 159 -7.46 -18.36 9.84
N PHE A 160 -6.44 -18.66 10.64
CA PHE A 160 -5.21 -19.33 10.22
C PHE A 160 -5.10 -20.80 10.69
N ASP A 161 -6.09 -21.34 11.41
CA ASP A 161 -5.99 -22.66 12.08
C ASP A 161 -5.79 -23.83 11.10
N GLU A 162 -6.26 -23.68 9.86
CA GLU A 162 -6.15 -24.70 8.80
C GLU A 162 -5.05 -24.40 7.77
N ASP A 163 -4.14 -23.47 8.07
CA ASP A 163 -3.10 -23.00 7.14
C ASP A 163 -3.64 -22.44 5.80
N ARG A 164 -4.91 -22.02 5.76
CA ARG A 164 -5.61 -21.52 4.56
C ARG A 164 -5.39 -20.02 4.34
N TYR A 165 -4.18 -19.68 3.90
CA TYR A 165 -3.81 -18.30 3.55
C TYR A 165 -2.82 -18.25 2.39
N PHE A 166 -2.63 -17.05 1.84
CA PHE A 166 -1.59 -16.73 0.88
C PHE A 166 -0.46 -15.99 1.57
N ASP A 167 0.78 -16.41 1.32
CA ASP A 167 1.94 -15.54 1.51
C ASP A 167 2.08 -14.66 0.26
N VAL A 168 1.98 -13.34 0.44
CA VAL A 168 2.14 -12.33 -0.60
C VAL A 168 3.47 -11.62 -0.39
N GLY A 169 4.48 -12.04 -1.13
CA GLY A 169 5.82 -11.46 -1.10
C GLY A 169 6.00 -10.38 -2.16
N VAL A 170 6.63 -9.26 -1.79
CA VAL A 170 7.02 -8.21 -2.74
C VAL A 170 8.49 -7.88 -2.55
N GLU A 171 9.22 -7.80 -3.66
CA GLU A 171 10.62 -7.40 -3.72
C GLU A 171 10.79 -6.23 -4.69
N TYR A 172 11.58 -5.25 -4.26
CA TYR A 172 12.00 -4.11 -5.07
C TYR A 172 13.52 -4.13 -5.18
N ALA A 173 14.06 -4.08 -6.40
CA ALA A 173 15.50 -4.06 -6.63
C ALA A 173 15.87 -2.96 -7.63
N LYS A 174 16.81 -2.09 -7.25
CA LYS A 174 17.27 -0.97 -8.08
C LYS A 174 18.50 -1.34 -8.89
N ALA A 175 18.38 -1.25 -10.22
CA ALA A 175 19.55 -1.24 -11.10
C ALA A 175 20.20 0.15 -11.16
N ALA A 176 19.38 1.20 -11.08
CA ALA A 176 19.77 2.62 -10.98
C ALA A 176 18.74 3.37 -10.10
N PRO A 177 18.96 4.65 -9.73
CA PRO A 177 18.06 5.36 -8.82
C PRO A 177 16.58 5.39 -9.24
N ASP A 178 16.32 5.47 -10.55
CA ASP A 178 14.98 5.54 -11.16
C ASP A 178 14.61 4.25 -11.94
N ASP A 179 15.40 3.19 -11.80
CA ASP A 179 15.21 1.90 -12.49
C ASP A 179 15.01 0.79 -11.45
N ILE A 180 13.76 0.38 -11.29
CA ILE A 180 13.29 -0.50 -10.21
C ILE A 180 12.61 -1.72 -10.82
N LEU A 181 13.17 -2.90 -10.55
CA LEU A 181 12.49 -4.16 -10.78
C LEU A 181 11.56 -4.46 -9.61
N ILE A 182 10.31 -4.78 -9.92
CA ILE A 182 9.30 -5.18 -8.95
C ILE A 182 9.00 -6.66 -9.18
N ARG A 183 9.11 -7.47 -8.12
CA ARG A 183 8.74 -8.89 -8.17
C ARG A 183 7.69 -9.18 -7.11
N ILE A 184 6.57 -9.73 -7.56
CA ILE A 184 5.49 -10.19 -6.70
C ILE A 184 5.50 -11.72 -6.72
N THR A 185 5.54 -12.35 -5.55
CA THR A 185 5.53 -13.81 -5.40
C THR A 185 4.36 -14.20 -4.52
N ILE A 186 3.46 -15.02 -5.07
CA ILE A 186 2.30 -15.53 -4.35
C ILE A 186 2.54 -17.00 -4.03
N ALA A 187 2.41 -17.37 -2.76
CA ALA A 187 2.42 -18.77 -2.34
C ALA A 187 1.11 -19.08 -1.61
N ASN A 188 0.30 -19.96 -2.20
CA ASN A 188 -0.82 -20.59 -1.51
C ASN A 188 -0.27 -21.57 -0.47
N ARG A 189 -0.53 -21.30 0.82
CA ARG A 189 -0.12 -22.16 1.94
C ARG A 189 -1.17 -23.21 2.30
N GLY A 190 -2.39 -23.03 1.82
CA GLY A 190 -3.50 -23.95 2.06
C GLY A 190 -3.30 -25.29 1.34
N PRO A 191 -4.00 -26.33 1.82
CA PRO A 191 -3.92 -27.67 1.25
C PRO A 191 -4.61 -27.80 -0.13
N GLU A 192 -5.47 -26.84 -0.49
CA GLU A 192 -6.30 -26.84 -1.69
C GLU A 192 -5.99 -25.64 -2.59
N SER A 193 -6.24 -25.77 -3.89
CA SER A 193 -6.20 -24.66 -4.83
C SER A 193 -7.22 -23.59 -4.44
N ALA A 194 -6.77 -22.35 -4.34
CA ALA A 194 -7.60 -21.19 -4.03
C ALA A 194 -7.30 -20.05 -5.02
N SER A 195 -8.33 -19.29 -5.37
CA SER A 195 -8.21 -18.14 -6.25
C SER A 195 -7.76 -16.90 -5.47
N LEU A 196 -6.84 -16.14 -6.06
CA LEU A 196 -6.46 -14.81 -5.57
C LEU A 196 -6.34 -13.89 -6.78
N HIS A 197 -7.08 -12.79 -6.75
CA HIS A 197 -6.91 -11.70 -7.69
C HIS A 197 -5.80 -10.78 -7.17
N VAL A 198 -4.80 -10.53 -8.01
CA VAL A 198 -3.67 -9.64 -7.70
C VAL A 198 -3.69 -8.48 -8.68
N LEU A 199 -3.78 -7.27 -8.15
CA LEU A 199 -3.87 -6.04 -8.90
C LEU A 199 -2.70 -5.14 -8.48
N PRO A 200 -1.54 -5.22 -9.17
CA PRO A 200 -0.47 -4.24 -9.01
C PRO A 200 -0.96 -2.89 -9.56
N THR A 201 -0.99 -1.87 -8.71
CA THR A 201 -1.63 -0.59 -9.03
C THR A 201 -0.58 0.51 -9.06
N LEU A 202 -0.60 1.32 -10.12
CA LEU A 202 0.21 2.53 -10.28
C LEU A 202 -0.74 3.74 -10.32
N TRP A 203 -0.52 4.74 -9.47
CA TRP A 203 -1.36 5.94 -9.44
C TRP A 203 -0.57 7.18 -9.03
N PHE A 204 -1.13 8.34 -9.35
CA PHE A 204 -0.64 9.60 -8.82
C PHE A 204 -1.50 10.05 -7.64
N LYS A 205 -0.85 10.63 -6.61
CA LYS A 205 -1.55 11.31 -5.53
C LYS A 205 -2.46 12.39 -6.09
N ASN A 206 -3.70 12.44 -5.62
CA ASN A 206 -4.63 13.46 -6.09
C ASN A 206 -4.20 14.84 -5.57
N THR A 207 -3.65 15.67 -6.46
CA THR A 207 -3.31 17.07 -6.17
C THR A 207 -4.18 18.07 -6.92
N TRP A 208 -5.04 17.60 -7.83
CA TRP A 208 -5.79 18.45 -8.76
C TRP A 208 -7.22 18.75 -8.30
N SER A 209 -7.84 17.89 -7.49
CA SER A 209 -9.25 18.03 -7.10
C SER A 209 -9.48 19.06 -5.97
N TRP A 210 -8.42 19.62 -5.39
CA TRP A 210 -8.52 20.46 -4.18
C TRP A 210 -8.74 21.96 -4.42
N GLY A 211 -8.84 22.41 -5.67
CA GLY A 211 -9.12 23.82 -6.01
C GLY A 211 -8.02 24.81 -5.57
N ARG A 212 -6.77 24.36 -5.44
CA ARG A 212 -5.62 25.20 -5.07
C ARG A 212 -4.56 25.17 -6.16
N THR A 213 -3.73 26.22 -6.20
CA THR A 213 -2.57 26.33 -7.07
C THR A 213 -1.33 26.62 -6.23
N GLY A 214 -0.16 26.14 -6.67
CA GLY A 214 1.12 26.37 -5.98
C GLY A 214 1.96 25.10 -5.82
N GLU A 215 2.98 25.18 -4.96
CA GLU A 215 3.84 24.03 -4.65
C GLU A 215 3.00 22.87 -4.08
N GLY A 216 3.20 21.67 -4.61
CA GLY A 216 2.44 20.47 -4.23
C GLY A 216 1.03 20.36 -4.87
N TYR A 217 0.60 21.36 -5.64
CA TYR A 217 -0.67 21.34 -6.38
C TYR A 217 -0.41 21.43 -7.88
N TRP A 218 -0.09 20.27 -8.46
CA TRP A 218 0.23 20.16 -9.90
C TRP A 218 -1.02 19.91 -10.75
N PRO A 219 -0.97 20.23 -12.05
CA PRO A 219 -1.99 19.80 -13.01
C PRO A 219 -2.16 18.27 -12.99
N LYS A 220 -3.37 17.80 -13.32
CA LYS A 220 -3.68 16.36 -13.38
C LYS A 220 -2.66 15.63 -14.28
N PRO A 221 -1.91 14.65 -13.75
CA PRO A 221 -0.98 13.84 -14.53
C PRO A 221 -1.74 12.81 -15.38
N SER A 222 -1.03 12.08 -16.23
CA SER A 222 -1.63 10.99 -17.03
C SER A 222 -0.88 9.68 -16.86
N ILE A 223 -1.63 8.57 -16.93
CA ILE A 223 -1.10 7.22 -17.09
C ILE A 223 -1.79 6.64 -18.31
N GLU A 224 -1.03 6.31 -19.33
CA GLU A 224 -1.55 5.86 -20.62
C GLU A 224 -0.89 4.56 -21.04
N ARG A 225 -1.65 3.65 -21.64
CA ARG A 225 -1.08 2.48 -22.31
C ARG A 225 -0.46 2.93 -23.63
N THR A 226 0.82 2.62 -23.82
CA THR A 226 1.49 2.79 -25.13
C THR A 226 1.59 1.45 -25.88
N ALA A 227 2.17 1.42 -27.07
CA ALA A 227 2.32 0.18 -27.84
C ALA A 227 3.10 -0.89 -27.03
N GLY A 228 2.49 -2.06 -26.84
CA GLY A 228 3.01 -3.15 -25.99
C GLY A 228 2.37 -3.21 -24.60
N ASP A 229 3.06 -3.85 -23.66
CA ASP A 229 2.67 -4.03 -22.26
C ASP A 229 3.34 -2.99 -21.35
N VAL A 230 3.37 -1.74 -21.80
CA VAL A 230 4.01 -0.63 -21.09
C VAL A 230 3.03 0.50 -20.83
N LEU A 231 2.88 0.85 -19.55
CA LEU A 231 2.20 2.06 -19.11
C LEU A 231 3.19 3.20 -19.02
N VAL A 232 2.82 4.38 -19.54
CA VAL A 232 3.61 5.60 -19.45
C VAL A 232 2.91 6.57 -18.52
N ALA A 233 3.57 6.89 -17.41
CA ALA A 233 3.12 7.81 -16.38
C ALA A 233 3.84 9.16 -16.55
N THR A 234 3.10 10.23 -16.81
CA THR A 234 3.64 11.57 -17.07
C THR A 234 3.18 12.56 -16.02
N HIS A 235 4.14 13.22 -15.37
CA HIS A 235 3.86 14.23 -14.35
C HIS A 235 4.75 15.46 -14.55
N SER A 236 4.14 16.64 -14.37
CA SER A 236 4.74 17.96 -14.71
C SER A 236 6.15 18.21 -14.17
N THR A 237 6.43 17.82 -12.92
CA THR A 237 7.74 18.02 -12.27
C THR A 237 8.56 16.74 -12.08
N LEU A 238 7.90 15.60 -11.84
CA LEU A 238 8.55 14.30 -11.67
C LEU A 238 9.14 13.77 -12.99
N GLY A 239 8.57 14.16 -14.13
CA GLY A 239 8.94 13.69 -15.46
C GLY A 239 8.09 12.51 -15.91
N GLN A 240 8.68 11.66 -16.76
CA GLN A 240 8.04 10.49 -17.32
C GLN A 240 8.64 9.21 -16.73
N PHE A 241 7.78 8.27 -16.33
CA PHE A 241 8.13 6.93 -15.87
C PHE A 241 7.38 5.89 -16.69
N CYS A 242 7.98 4.72 -16.86
CA CYS A 242 7.36 3.61 -17.56
C CYS A 242 7.21 2.42 -16.60
N LEU A 243 6.04 1.79 -16.60
CA LEU A 243 5.82 0.49 -15.96
C LEU A 243 5.68 -0.55 -17.07
N ALA A 244 6.72 -1.36 -17.25
CA ALA A 244 6.69 -2.51 -18.14
C ALA A 244 6.13 -3.73 -17.37
N LEU A 245 5.16 -4.40 -17.97
CA LEU A 245 4.49 -5.53 -17.35
C LEU A 245 5.13 -6.81 -17.85
N ASP A 246 5.42 -7.71 -16.92
CA ASP A 246 5.94 -9.05 -17.21
C ASP A 246 5.18 -10.05 -16.34
N SER A 247 4.72 -11.13 -16.96
CA SER A 247 3.95 -12.18 -16.29
C SER A 247 4.66 -13.51 -16.46
N ALA A 248 5.03 -14.13 -15.34
CA ALA A 248 5.70 -15.42 -15.32
C ALA A 248 4.88 -16.54 -15.99
N SER A 249 3.55 -16.40 -16.06
CA SER A 249 2.65 -17.36 -16.72
C SER A 249 2.48 -17.10 -18.22
N GLY A 250 3.07 -16.01 -18.76
CA GLY A 250 2.85 -15.57 -20.14
C GLY A 250 1.43 -15.07 -20.42
N THR A 251 0.63 -14.86 -19.37
CA THR A 251 -0.72 -14.29 -19.47
C THR A 251 -0.62 -12.77 -19.45
N GLU A 252 -1.12 -12.11 -20.50
CA GLU A 252 -1.26 -10.66 -20.52
C GLU A 252 -2.27 -10.24 -19.42
N PRO A 253 -1.89 -9.33 -18.52
CA PRO A 253 -2.81 -8.84 -17.50
C PRO A 253 -3.90 -7.97 -18.13
N GLU A 254 -5.12 -8.07 -17.62
CA GLU A 254 -6.17 -7.11 -17.94
C GLU A 254 -5.81 -5.75 -17.34
N LEU A 255 -5.90 -4.70 -18.15
CA LEU A 255 -5.60 -3.33 -17.73
C LEU A 255 -6.90 -2.58 -17.43
N LEU A 256 -7.00 -2.13 -16.19
CA LEU A 256 -8.10 -1.31 -15.70
C LEU A 256 -7.58 0.10 -15.42
N PHE A 257 -8.33 1.10 -15.85
CA PHE A 257 -8.02 2.51 -15.62
C PHE A 257 -9.18 3.16 -14.88
N THR A 258 -8.83 3.93 -13.87
CA THR A 258 -9.74 4.81 -13.16
C THR A 258 -9.00 6.09 -12.80
N ASP A 259 -9.76 7.14 -12.53
CA ASP A 259 -9.20 8.32 -11.90
C ASP A 259 -9.15 8.13 -10.38
N ASN A 260 -8.11 8.66 -9.74
CA ASN A 260 -7.97 8.71 -8.28
C ASN A 260 -8.85 9.83 -7.71
N GLU A 261 -10.16 9.72 -7.90
CA GLU A 261 -11.17 10.69 -7.46
C GLU A 261 -12.06 10.09 -6.37
N THR A 262 -12.51 10.94 -5.45
CA THR A 262 -13.43 10.53 -4.39
C THR A 262 -14.74 10.03 -4.97
N ASN A 263 -15.15 8.84 -4.55
CA ASN A 263 -16.41 8.17 -4.87
C ASN A 263 -17.40 8.33 -3.69
N LEU A 264 -18.30 9.32 -3.77
CA LEU A 264 -19.35 9.58 -2.77
C LEU A 264 -20.68 8.95 -3.16
#